data_AF-D9N521-F1
#
_entry.id   AF-D9N521-F1
#
_cell.length_a   1.000
_cell.length_b   1.000
_cell.length_c   1.000
_cell.angle_alpha   90.00
_cell.angle_beta   90.00
_cell.angle_gamma   90.00
#
_symmetry.space_group_name_H-M   'P 1'
#
loop_
_entity.id
_entity.type
_entity.pdbx_description
1 polymer ?
#
loop_
_entity_poly.entity_id
_entity_poly.type
_entity_poly.pdbx_seq_one_letter_code
_entity_poly.pdbx_strand_id
1 'polypeptide(L)'
;MKKRILSAVLVSGVTLSSATTLSAVKADDFDAQIASQDSKINNLTAQQQAAQAQVNTIQGQVSALQTQQAELQAENQRLEAQSATLGQQIQTLSSKIVARNESLKQQARSAQKSNAATSYINAIINSKSVSDAINRVSAIREVVSANEKMLQQQEQDKAAVEQKQQENQAAINTVAANQETIAQNTNALNTQQAQLEAAQLNLQAELTTAQDQKATLVAQKAAAEEAARQAAAAQAAAEAKAAAEAKALQEQAAQAQAAANNNTQATDASDQQAAAAAADNTQAAQTGDSTEQSAAQAVNNSDQESTTATEAQPSASSASTAAVAANTSSANTYPAGQCTWGVKSLAPWVGNYWGNGGQWAASAAAAGYRVGSTPSAGAVAVWNDGGYGHVAYVTGVQGGQIQVQEANYAGNQSIGNYRGWFNPGSVSYIYPN
;
A
#
# COMPACT_ATOMS: atom_id res chain seq x y z
N MET A 1 -23.38 91.99 18.44
CA MET A 1 -23.83 90.78 19.16
C MET A 1 -23.01 90.63 20.45
N LYS A 2 -23.70 90.53 21.60
CA LYS A 2 -23.38 89.92 22.93
C LYS A 2 -21.88 89.80 23.34
N LYS A 3 -21.37 90.61 24.30
CA LYS A 3 -21.23 90.37 25.77
C LYS A 3 -20.42 89.08 26.10
N ARG A 4 -19.16 89.16 26.56
CA ARG A 4 -18.63 89.42 27.94
C ARG A 4 -18.29 88.11 28.69
N ILE A 5 -17.17 88.17 29.46
CA ILE A 5 -16.95 87.55 30.81
C ILE A 5 -16.17 86.21 30.91
N LEU A 6 -14.96 86.39 31.50
CA LEU A 6 -14.32 85.69 32.63
C LEU A 6 -13.93 84.18 32.59
N SER A 7 -12.70 83.99 33.09
CA SER A 7 -12.29 82.96 34.08
C SER A 7 -12.19 81.51 33.60
N ALA A 8 -11.37 80.63 34.15
CA ALA A 8 -10.23 80.64 35.07
C ALA A 8 -9.86 79.15 35.23
N VAL A 9 -8.64 78.88 35.71
CA VAL A 9 -8.21 77.61 36.34
C VAL A 9 -8.02 76.41 35.40
N LEU A 10 -6.78 75.91 35.31
CA LEU A 10 -6.40 74.58 35.81
C LEU A 10 -4.90 74.31 35.61
N VAL A 11 -4.19 74.52 36.72
CA VAL A 11 -3.04 73.76 37.24
C VAL A 11 -2.50 72.67 36.30
N SER A 12 -1.34 72.92 35.69
CA SER A 12 -0.47 71.91 35.10
C SER A 12 0.75 71.74 36.01
N GLY A 13 0.59 70.96 37.07
CA GLY A 13 1.70 70.42 37.86
C GLY A 13 1.95 69.00 37.40
N VAL A 14 2.95 68.84 36.54
CA VAL A 14 3.41 67.55 36.02
C VAL A 14 3.99 66.73 37.17
N THR A 15 3.25 65.76 37.69
CA THR A 15 3.84 64.63 38.40
C THR A 15 4.28 63.60 37.36
N LEU A 16 5.59 63.49 37.22
CA LEU A 16 6.28 62.46 36.45
C LEU A 16 6.10 61.12 37.17
N SER A 17 4.95 60.47 36.98
CA SER A 17 4.78 59.05 37.28
C SER A 17 5.29 58.25 36.09
N SER A 18 6.51 57.74 36.23
CA SER A 18 7.07 56.70 35.35
C SER A 18 6.21 55.44 35.47
N ALA A 19 5.14 55.36 34.70
CA ALA A 19 4.42 54.12 34.46
C ALA A 19 5.36 53.22 33.65
N THR A 20 6.07 52.34 34.35
CA THR A 20 6.61 51.12 33.75
C THR A 20 5.42 50.35 33.18
N THR A 21 5.22 50.47 31.87
CA THR A 21 4.37 49.58 31.09
C THR A 21 5.06 48.21 31.06
N LEU A 22 4.95 47.46 32.16
CA LEU A 22 5.09 46.01 32.08
C LEU A 22 4.05 45.57 31.05
N SER A 23 4.52 45.06 29.92
CA SER A 23 3.71 44.41 28.91
C SER A 23 3.12 43.16 29.55
N ALA A 24 1.99 43.34 30.24
CA ALA A 24 1.20 42.25 30.76
C ALA A 24 0.68 41.48 29.54
N VAL A 25 1.34 40.37 29.21
CA VAL A 25 0.73 39.28 28.46
C VAL A 25 -0.56 38.96 29.22
N LYS A 26 -1.70 39.39 28.68
CA LYS A 26 -2.98 39.24 29.38
C LYS A 26 -3.34 37.76 29.40
N ALA A 27 -3.84 37.27 30.53
CA ALA A 27 -4.36 35.92 30.68
C ALA A 27 -5.39 35.56 29.59
N ASP A 28 -6.11 36.56 29.06
CA ASP A 28 -7.06 36.44 27.94
C ASP A 28 -6.43 35.83 26.67
N ASP A 29 -5.14 36.03 26.41
CA ASP A 29 -4.45 35.49 25.24
C ASP A 29 -4.13 33.98 25.41
N PHE A 30 -3.77 33.58 26.63
CA PHE A 30 -3.62 32.16 26.96
C PHE A 30 -4.97 31.43 26.96
N ASP A 31 -6.04 32.08 27.41
CA ASP A 31 -7.39 31.50 27.37
C ASP A 31 -7.88 31.24 25.93
N ALA A 32 -7.62 32.17 25.01
CA ALA A 32 -7.92 31.97 23.60
C ALA A 32 -7.12 30.81 22.99
N GLN A 33 -5.82 30.70 23.32
CA GLN A 33 -4.96 29.61 22.84
C GLN A 33 -5.36 28.24 23.43
N ILE A 34 -5.71 28.18 24.71
CA ILE A 34 -6.22 26.97 25.36
C ILE A 34 -7.55 26.53 24.73
N ALA A 35 -8.49 27.46 24.51
CA ALA A 35 -9.76 27.16 23.85
C ALA A 35 -9.58 26.67 22.40
N SER A 36 -8.59 27.21 21.68
CA SER A 36 -8.21 26.72 20.35
C SER A 36 -7.67 25.28 20.40
N GLN A 37 -6.79 24.97 21.36
CA GLN A 37 -6.28 23.61 21.54
C GLN A 37 -7.37 22.63 21.99
N ASP A 38 -8.30 23.06 22.84
CA ASP A 38 -9.47 22.25 23.19
C ASP A 38 -10.36 21.94 21.99
N SER A 39 -10.58 22.93 21.12
CA SER A 39 -11.30 22.72 19.86
C SER A 39 -10.57 21.73 18.94
N LYS A 40 -9.24 21.83 18.86
CA LYS A 40 -8.40 20.90 18.10
C LYS A 40 -8.47 19.47 18.66
N ILE A 41 -8.34 19.29 19.97
CA ILE A 41 -8.45 17.99 20.66
C ILE A 41 -9.83 17.38 20.42
N ASN A 42 -10.90 18.17 20.55
CA ASN A 42 -12.26 17.70 20.29
C ASN A 42 -12.44 17.24 18.84
N ASN A 43 -11.89 17.99 17.88
CA ASN A 43 -11.92 17.61 16.47
C ASN A 43 -11.12 16.33 16.20
N LEU A 44 -9.89 16.22 16.72
CA LEU A 44 -9.07 15.02 16.60
C LEU A 44 -9.72 13.79 17.26
N THR A 45 -10.40 13.98 18.39
CA THR A 45 -11.16 12.92 19.06
C THR A 45 -12.34 12.45 18.21
N ALA A 46 -13.06 13.37 17.56
CA ALA A 46 -14.13 13.03 16.63
C ALA A 46 -13.59 12.29 15.40
N GLN A 47 -12.44 12.72 14.86
CA GLN A 47 -11.74 12.00 13.78
C GLN A 47 -11.30 10.60 14.23
N GLN A 48 -10.92 10.40 15.49
CA GLN A 48 -10.52 9.10 16.04
C GLN A 48 -11.69 8.13 16.06
N GLN A 49 -12.86 8.62 16.49
CA GLN A 49 -14.09 7.83 16.46
C GLN A 49 -14.51 7.48 15.02
N ALA A 50 -14.38 8.42 14.08
CA ALA A 50 -14.66 8.17 12.67
C ALA A 50 -13.69 7.13 12.06
N ALA A 51 -12.40 7.24 12.35
CA ALA A 51 -11.39 6.25 11.93
C ALA A 51 -11.67 4.87 12.54
N GLN A 52 -12.10 4.81 13.81
CA GLN A 52 -12.50 3.55 14.45
C GLN A 52 -13.75 2.92 13.81
N ALA A 53 -14.71 3.74 13.38
CA ALA A 53 -15.86 3.25 12.61
C ALA A 53 -15.42 2.65 11.25
N GLN A 54 -14.47 3.31 10.57
CA GLN A 54 -13.87 2.78 9.34
C GLN A 54 -13.15 1.44 9.57
N VAL A 55 -12.44 1.26 10.70
CA VAL A 55 -11.83 -0.04 11.06
C VAL A 55 -12.89 -1.12 11.11
N ASN A 56 -14.02 -0.86 11.79
CA ASN A 56 -15.09 -1.84 11.93
C ASN A 56 -15.72 -2.19 10.56
N THR A 57 -15.88 -1.19 9.69
CA THR A 57 -16.35 -1.42 8.31
C THR A 57 -15.38 -2.28 7.52
N ILE A 58 -14.08 -1.97 7.54
CA ILE A 58 -13.05 -2.76 6.85
C ILE A 58 -13.00 -4.17 7.43
N GLN A 59 -13.10 -4.34 8.75
CA GLN A 59 -13.15 -5.65 9.38
C GLN A 59 -14.35 -6.49 8.88
N GLY A 60 -15.51 -5.86 8.67
CA GLY A 60 -16.65 -6.49 8.04
C GLY A 60 -16.38 -6.89 6.58
N GLN A 61 -15.73 -6.02 5.81
CA GLN A 61 -15.32 -6.30 4.43
C GLN A 61 -14.27 -7.42 4.35
N VAL A 62 -13.32 -7.48 5.29
CA VAL A 62 -12.33 -8.57 5.42
C VAL A 62 -13.05 -9.91 5.55
N SER A 63 -13.98 -10.02 6.50
CA SER A 63 -14.72 -11.26 6.75
C SER A 63 -15.57 -11.69 5.55
N ALA A 64 -16.24 -10.73 4.90
CA ALA A 64 -17.00 -10.98 3.68
C ALA A 64 -16.10 -11.48 2.54
N LEU A 65 -14.94 -10.85 2.34
CA LEU A 65 -13.97 -11.24 1.31
C LEU A 65 -13.31 -12.58 1.61
N GLN A 66 -13.03 -12.91 2.87
CA GLN A 66 -12.56 -14.23 3.27
C GLN A 66 -13.59 -15.33 2.93
N THR A 67 -14.87 -15.03 3.14
CA THR A 67 -15.97 -15.94 2.77
C THR A 67 -16.02 -16.12 1.26
N GLN A 68 -16.01 -15.02 0.50
CA GLN A 68 -15.98 -15.05 -0.96
C GLN A 68 -14.75 -15.78 -1.50
N GLN A 69 -13.58 -15.60 -0.89
CA GLN A 69 -12.36 -16.30 -1.28
C GLN A 69 -12.49 -17.82 -1.09
N ALA A 70 -13.08 -18.26 0.03
CA ALA A 70 -13.35 -19.67 0.28
C ALA A 70 -14.34 -20.24 -0.74
N GLU A 71 -15.41 -19.50 -1.07
CA GLU A 71 -16.39 -19.89 -2.09
C GLU A 71 -15.75 -19.99 -3.48
N LEU A 72 -14.96 -19.00 -3.89
CA LEU A 72 -14.25 -19.01 -5.17
C LEU A 72 -13.20 -20.13 -5.24
N GLN A 73 -12.51 -20.43 -4.15
CA GLN A 73 -11.59 -21.57 -4.07
C GLN A 73 -12.33 -22.91 -4.21
N ALA A 74 -13.47 -23.07 -3.54
CA ALA A 74 -14.30 -24.27 -3.67
C ALA A 74 -14.85 -24.42 -5.10
N GLU A 75 -15.31 -23.33 -5.71
CA GLU A 75 -15.75 -23.32 -7.10
C GLU A 75 -14.61 -23.66 -8.06
N ASN A 76 -13.40 -23.14 -7.82
CA ASN A 76 -12.23 -23.49 -8.64
C ASN A 76 -11.91 -24.98 -8.55
N GLN A 77 -11.91 -25.57 -7.35
CA GLN A 77 -11.70 -27.02 -7.19
C GLN A 77 -12.77 -27.83 -7.93
N ARG A 78 -14.03 -27.38 -7.87
CA ARG A 78 -15.14 -28.02 -8.60
C ARG A 78 -14.94 -27.93 -10.12
N LEU A 79 -14.56 -26.76 -10.63
CA LEU A 79 -14.31 -26.53 -12.05
C LEU A 79 -13.08 -27.29 -12.56
N GLU A 80 -12.03 -27.42 -11.74
CA GLU A 80 -10.85 -28.23 -12.05
C GLU A 80 -11.21 -29.73 -12.15
N ALA A 81 -12.02 -30.24 -11.22
CA ALA A 81 -12.52 -31.61 -11.27
C ALA A 81 -13.45 -31.85 -12.48
N GLN A 82 -14.30 -30.87 -12.80
CA GLN A 82 -15.13 -30.90 -14.01
C GLN A 82 -14.27 -30.89 -15.27
N SER A 83 -13.22 -30.07 -15.32
CA SER A 83 -12.27 -29.98 -16.43
C SER A 83 -11.57 -31.31 -16.67
N ALA A 84 -11.09 -31.97 -15.60
CA ALA A 84 -10.50 -33.29 -15.68
C ALA A 84 -11.48 -34.34 -16.23
N THR A 85 -12.73 -34.31 -15.78
CA THR A 85 -13.79 -35.21 -16.25
C THR A 85 -14.11 -34.98 -17.72
N LEU A 86 -14.26 -33.71 -18.14
CA LEU A 86 -14.50 -33.33 -19.53
C LEU A 86 -13.32 -33.76 -20.41
N GLY A 87 -12.08 -33.59 -19.94
CA GLY A 87 -10.87 -34.04 -20.61
C GLY A 87 -10.88 -35.55 -20.91
N GLN A 88 -11.27 -36.38 -19.93
CA GLN A 88 -11.40 -37.84 -20.13
C GLN A 88 -12.52 -38.21 -21.12
N GLN A 89 -13.66 -37.51 -21.05
CA GLN A 89 -14.77 -37.73 -21.97
C GLN A 89 -14.39 -37.36 -23.41
N ILE A 90 -13.70 -36.23 -23.61
CA ILE A 90 -13.16 -35.80 -24.91
C ILE A 90 -12.18 -36.83 -25.46
N GLN A 91 -11.25 -37.34 -24.64
CA GLN A 91 -10.30 -38.37 -25.07
C GLN A 91 -11.01 -39.66 -25.51
N THR A 92 -12.01 -40.10 -24.75
CA THR A 92 -12.80 -41.29 -25.07
C THR A 92 -13.57 -41.11 -26.38
N LEU A 93 -14.24 -39.96 -26.57
CA LEU A 93 -14.97 -39.65 -27.80
C LEU A 93 -14.03 -39.53 -29.00
N SER A 94 -12.89 -38.85 -28.83
CA SER A 94 -11.88 -38.71 -29.89
C SER A 94 -11.35 -40.07 -30.35
N SER A 95 -11.05 -40.99 -29.41
CA SER A 95 -10.64 -42.36 -29.74
C SER A 95 -11.73 -43.11 -30.51
N LYS A 96 -13.01 -42.98 -30.13
CA LYS A 96 -14.14 -43.60 -30.85
C LYS A 96 -14.30 -43.01 -32.25
N ILE A 97 -14.18 -41.69 -32.39
CA ILE A 97 -14.26 -40.97 -33.68
C ILE A 97 -13.17 -41.45 -34.62
N VAL A 98 -11.92 -41.58 -34.16
CA VAL A 98 -10.79 -42.06 -34.98
C VAL A 98 -11.02 -43.51 -35.42
N ALA A 99 -11.36 -44.40 -34.49
CA ALA A 99 -11.63 -45.80 -34.79
C ALA A 99 -12.79 -45.97 -35.79
N ARG A 100 -13.89 -45.21 -35.59
CA ARG A 100 -15.05 -45.22 -36.49
C ARG A 100 -14.72 -44.62 -37.86
N ASN A 101 -13.88 -43.58 -37.92
CA ASN A 101 -13.43 -42.99 -39.18
C ASN A 101 -12.63 -43.99 -40.03
N GLU A 102 -11.72 -44.75 -39.42
CA GLU A 102 -10.96 -45.77 -40.13
C GLU A 102 -11.86 -46.90 -40.63
N SER A 103 -12.83 -47.36 -39.83
CA SER A 103 -13.84 -48.33 -40.25
C SER A 103 -14.67 -47.82 -41.44
N LEU A 104 -15.21 -46.60 -41.35
CA LEU A 104 -15.96 -45.95 -42.43
C LEU A 104 -15.12 -45.80 -43.71
N LYS A 105 -13.84 -45.47 -43.58
CA LYS A 105 -12.89 -45.35 -44.71
C LYS A 105 -12.63 -46.70 -45.36
N GLN A 106 -12.46 -47.76 -44.57
CA GLN A 106 -12.30 -49.13 -45.08
C GLN A 106 -13.57 -49.59 -45.80
N GLN A 107 -14.75 -49.33 -45.25
CA GLN A 107 -16.04 -49.65 -45.87
C GLN A 107 -16.27 -48.87 -47.18
N ALA A 108 -15.94 -47.57 -47.18
CA ALA A 108 -16.03 -46.75 -48.38
C ALA A 108 -15.07 -47.24 -49.47
N ARG A 109 -13.83 -47.59 -49.11
CA ARG A 109 -12.83 -48.17 -50.02
C ARG A 109 -13.26 -49.53 -50.54
N SER A 110 -13.80 -50.42 -49.70
CA SER A 110 -14.29 -51.72 -50.15
C SER A 110 -15.47 -51.54 -51.11
N ALA A 111 -16.40 -50.65 -50.82
CA ALA A 111 -17.50 -50.33 -51.74
C ALA A 111 -16.96 -49.79 -53.08
N GLN A 112 -16.06 -48.79 -53.06
CA GLN A 112 -15.51 -48.22 -54.29
C GLN A 112 -14.67 -49.22 -55.10
N LYS A 113 -13.77 -49.98 -54.46
CA LYS A 113 -12.87 -50.93 -55.13
C LYS A 113 -13.62 -52.14 -55.71
N SER A 114 -14.77 -52.50 -55.14
CA SER A 114 -15.57 -53.63 -55.60
C SER A 114 -16.37 -53.35 -56.89
N ASN A 115 -16.26 -52.16 -57.51
CA ASN A 115 -17.22 -51.69 -58.51
C ASN A 115 -18.66 -51.88 -57.99
N ALA A 116 -18.89 -51.44 -56.74
CA ALA A 116 -20.04 -51.77 -55.89
C ALA A 116 -21.38 -51.72 -56.61
N ALA A 117 -21.64 -50.69 -57.42
CA ALA A 117 -22.89 -50.61 -58.16
C ALA A 117 -23.08 -51.84 -59.06
N THR A 118 -22.09 -52.20 -59.87
CA THR A 118 -22.18 -53.37 -60.76
C THR A 118 -22.08 -54.70 -60.00
N SER A 119 -21.27 -54.80 -58.96
CA SER A 119 -21.07 -56.05 -58.19
C SER A 119 -22.21 -56.35 -57.21
N TYR A 120 -22.81 -55.35 -56.56
CA TYR A 120 -24.01 -55.55 -55.73
C TYR A 120 -25.25 -55.78 -56.60
N ILE A 121 -25.37 -55.09 -57.74
CA ILE A 121 -26.42 -55.38 -58.74
C ILE A 121 -26.24 -56.79 -59.30
N ASN A 122 -25.03 -57.21 -59.67
CA ASN A 122 -24.74 -58.57 -60.12
C ASN A 122 -24.93 -59.61 -59.01
N ALA A 123 -24.69 -59.28 -57.74
CA ALA A 123 -24.99 -60.18 -56.63
C ALA A 123 -26.51 -60.39 -56.43
N ILE A 124 -27.34 -59.40 -56.76
CA ILE A 124 -28.80 -59.54 -56.73
C ILE A 124 -29.28 -60.28 -57.99
N ILE A 125 -28.74 -59.96 -59.16
CA ILE A 125 -29.11 -60.55 -60.47
C ILE A 125 -28.65 -62.02 -60.59
N ASN A 126 -27.47 -62.39 -60.08
CA ASN A 126 -26.97 -63.78 -60.08
C ASN A 126 -27.44 -64.58 -58.86
N SER A 127 -28.49 -64.14 -58.17
CA SER A 127 -29.11 -64.92 -57.09
C SER A 127 -29.75 -66.19 -57.66
N LYS A 128 -29.66 -67.31 -56.93
CA LYS A 128 -30.13 -68.62 -57.43
C LYS A 128 -31.65 -68.80 -57.36
N SER A 129 -32.35 -67.90 -56.68
CA SER A 129 -33.81 -67.89 -56.52
C SER A 129 -34.32 -66.50 -56.08
N VAL A 130 -35.62 -66.26 -56.24
CA VAL A 130 -36.29 -65.03 -55.77
C VAL A 130 -36.10 -64.83 -54.25
N SER A 131 -36.10 -65.91 -53.46
CA SER A 131 -35.84 -65.85 -52.02
C SER A 131 -34.40 -65.46 -51.69
N ASP A 132 -33.41 -65.93 -52.46
CA ASP A 132 -31.99 -65.55 -52.32
C ASP A 132 -31.78 -64.07 -52.68
N ALA A 133 -32.44 -63.56 -53.74
CA ALA A 133 -32.46 -62.13 -54.05
C ALA A 133 -33.01 -61.28 -52.89
N ILE A 134 -34.16 -61.67 -52.33
CA ILE A 134 -34.81 -60.94 -51.23
C ILE A 134 -33.91 -60.90 -49.99
N ASN A 135 -33.28 -62.02 -49.63
CA ASN A 135 -32.36 -62.08 -48.50
C ASN A 135 -31.12 -61.20 -48.72
N ARG A 136 -30.56 -61.18 -49.94
CA ARG A 136 -29.42 -60.30 -50.29
C ARG A 136 -29.81 -58.82 -50.25
N VAL A 137 -30.99 -58.45 -50.74
CA VAL A 137 -31.50 -57.07 -50.65
C VAL A 137 -31.74 -56.66 -49.19
N SER A 138 -32.28 -57.55 -48.37
CA SER A 138 -32.45 -57.30 -46.93
C SER A 138 -31.11 -57.09 -46.23
N ALA A 139 -30.11 -57.94 -46.50
CA ALA A 139 -28.76 -57.80 -45.94
C ALA A 139 -28.07 -56.51 -46.40
N ILE A 140 -28.22 -56.11 -47.67
CA ILE A 140 -27.69 -54.84 -48.18
C ILE A 140 -28.35 -53.65 -47.48
N ARG A 141 -29.68 -53.67 -47.29
CA ARG A 141 -30.39 -52.62 -46.53
C ARG A 141 -29.93 -52.54 -45.08
N GLU A 142 -29.70 -53.68 -44.44
CA GLU A 142 -29.17 -53.74 -43.07
C GLU A 142 -27.77 -53.12 -42.98
N VAL A 143 -26.87 -53.45 -43.91
CA VAL A 143 -25.52 -52.86 -43.99
C VAL A 143 -25.59 -51.35 -44.25
N VAL A 144 -26.44 -50.89 -45.17
CA VAL A 144 -26.61 -49.46 -45.46
C VAL A 144 -27.16 -48.73 -44.23
N SER A 145 -28.16 -49.29 -43.55
CA SER A 145 -28.71 -48.71 -42.32
C SER A 145 -27.68 -48.67 -41.19
N ALA A 146 -26.86 -49.71 -41.03
CA ALA A 146 -25.77 -49.72 -40.06
C ALA A 146 -24.71 -48.65 -40.37
N ASN A 147 -24.39 -48.42 -41.65
CA ASN A 147 -23.45 -47.39 -42.09
C ASN A 147 -24.02 -45.98 -41.88
N GLU A 148 -25.30 -45.76 -42.18
CA GLU A 148 -26.01 -44.51 -41.89
C GLU A 148 -25.99 -44.21 -40.39
N LYS A 149 -26.30 -45.21 -39.56
CA LYS A 149 -26.23 -45.09 -38.09
C LYS A 149 -24.81 -44.79 -37.60
N MET A 150 -23.78 -45.40 -38.19
CA MET A 150 -22.39 -45.06 -37.88
C MET A 150 -22.05 -43.62 -38.23
N LEU A 151 -22.52 -43.13 -39.38
CA LEU A 151 -22.29 -41.75 -39.81
C LEU A 151 -23.00 -40.75 -38.88
N GLN A 152 -24.26 -41.02 -38.53
CA GLN A 152 -25.02 -40.23 -37.55
C GLN A 152 -24.32 -40.21 -36.19
N GLN A 153 -23.87 -41.37 -35.69
CA GLN A 153 -23.13 -41.43 -34.43
C GLN A 153 -21.78 -40.67 -34.53
N GLN A 154 -21.14 -40.68 -35.69
CA GLN A 154 -19.91 -39.91 -35.93
C GLN A 154 -20.15 -38.41 -35.85
N GLU A 155 -21.25 -37.93 -36.41
CA GLU A 155 -21.64 -36.53 -36.35
C GLU A 155 -21.98 -36.11 -34.92
N GLN A 156 -22.78 -36.92 -34.22
CA GLN A 156 -23.14 -36.69 -32.82
C GLN A 156 -21.91 -36.68 -31.89
N ASP A 157 -21.00 -37.65 -32.02
CA ASP A 157 -19.80 -37.71 -31.18
C ASP A 157 -18.88 -36.51 -31.45
N LYS A 158 -18.78 -36.04 -32.70
CA LYS A 158 -18.01 -34.83 -33.05
C LYS A 158 -18.62 -33.57 -32.43
N ALA A 159 -19.94 -33.40 -32.55
CA ALA A 159 -20.65 -32.28 -31.91
C ALA A 159 -20.49 -32.31 -30.38
N ALA A 160 -20.55 -33.49 -29.77
CA ALA A 160 -20.33 -33.66 -28.34
C ALA A 160 -18.89 -33.32 -27.91
N VAL A 161 -17.88 -33.63 -28.72
CA VAL A 161 -16.49 -33.21 -28.45
C VAL A 161 -16.38 -31.69 -28.48
N GLU A 162 -16.93 -31.03 -29.50
CA GLU A 162 -16.88 -29.57 -29.64
C GLU A 162 -17.58 -28.88 -28.47
N GLN A 163 -18.79 -29.33 -28.11
CA GLN A 163 -19.51 -28.82 -26.95
C GLN A 163 -18.69 -29.00 -25.66
N LYS A 164 -18.12 -30.18 -25.43
CA LYS A 164 -17.32 -30.45 -24.23
C LYS A 164 -16.03 -29.64 -24.20
N GLN A 165 -15.43 -29.37 -25.35
CA GLN A 165 -14.28 -28.46 -25.44
C GLN A 165 -14.68 -27.03 -25.04
N GLN A 166 -15.83 -26.54 -25.50
CA GLN A 166 -16.34 -25.22 -25.12
C GLN A 166 -16.68 -25.14 -23.62
N GLU A 167 -17.37 -26.13 -23.06
CA GLU A 167 -17.67 -26.23 -21.63
C GLU A 167 -16.39 -26.26 -20.79
N ASN A 168 -15.39 -27.02 -21.24
CA ASN A 168 -14.10 -27.12 -20.57
C ASN A 168 -13.32 -25.80 -20.62
N GLN A 169 -13.32 -25.13 -21.77
CA GLN A 169 -12.66 -23.83 -21.92
C GLN A 169 -13.36 -22.75 -21.09
N ALA A 170 -14.68 -22.77 -21.01
CA ALA A 170 -15.43 -21.87 -20.13
C ALA A 170 -15.05 -22.09 -18.66
N ALA A 171 -14.98 -23.35 -18.20
CA ALA A 171 -14.54 -23.68 -16.84
C ALA A 171 -13.13 -23.16 -16.54
N ILE A 172 -12.18 -23.36 -17.47
CA ILE A 172 -10.80 -22.88 -17.35
C ILE A 172 -10.74 -21.34 -17.28
N ASN A 173 -11.50 -20.65 -18.12
CA ASN A 173 -11.58 -19.19 -18.11
C ASN A 173 -12.16 -18.66 -16.79
N THR A 174 -13.19 -19.32 -16.26
CA THR A 174 -13.78 -18.97 -14.97
C THR A 174 -12.78 -19.16 -13.82
N VAL A 175 -12.02 -20.26 -13.81
CA VAL A 175 -10.97 -20.47 -12.78
C VAL A 175 -9.93 -19.34 -12.82
N ALA A 176 -9.46 -18.96 -14.02
CA ALA A 176 -8.50 -17.88 -14.16
C ALA A 176 -9.07 -16.53 -13.67
N ALA A 177 -10.31 -16.19 -14.04
CA ALA A 177 -10.97 -14.97 -13.59
C ALA A 177 -11.20 -14.95 -12.07
N ASN A 178 -11.54 -16.10 -11.48
CA ASN A 178 -11.69 -16.23 -10.04
C ASN A 178 -10.35 -16.04 -9.32
N GLN A 179 -9.25 -16.58 -9.85
CA GLN A 179 -7.91 -16.39 -9.28
C GLN A 179 -7.47 -14.91 -9.33
N GLU A 180 -7.73 -14.23 -10.44
CA GLU A 180 -7.47 -12.79 -10.56
C GLU A 180 -8.30 -11.97 -9.55
N THR A 181 -9.59 -12.28 -9.45
CA THR A 181 -10.50 -11.63 -8.49
C THR A 181 -10.00 -11.81 -7.06
N ILE A 182 -9.58 -13.02 -6.68
CA ILE A 182 -8.99 -13.30 -5.36
C ILE A 182 -7.75 -12.42 -5.14
N ALA A 183 -6.81 -12.38 -6.09
CA ALA A 183 -5.58 -11.61 -5.96
C ALA A 183 -5.84 -10.10 -5.84
N GLN A 184 -6.75 -9.55 -6.66
CA GLN A 184 -7.14 -8.14 -6.60
C GLN A 184 -7.78 -7.79 -5.25
N ASN A 185 -8.71 -8.62 -4.77
CA ASN A 185 -9.38 -8.42 -3.49
C ASN A 185 -8.39 -8.45 -2.32
N THR A 186 -7.45 -9.40 -2.30
CA THR A 186 -6.41 -9.46 -1.26
C THR A 186 -5.53 -8.20 -1.25
N ASN A 187 -5.08 -7.73 -2.42
CA ASN A 187 -4.23 -6.54 -2.50
C ASN A 187 -4.96 -5.25 -2.09
N ALA A 188 -6.20 -5.08 -2.54
CA ALA A 188 -7.02 -3.92 -2.19
C ALA A 188 -7.27 -3.85 -0.67
N LEU A 189 -7.48 -5.01 -0.03
CA LEU A 189 -7.70 -5.10 1.40
C LEU A 189 -6.45 -4.76 2.21
N ASN A 190 -5.30 -5.37 1.86
CA ASN A 190 -4.02 -5.09 2.51
C ASN A 190 -3.65 -3.60 2.42
N THR A 191 -3.92 -2.98 1.26
CA THR A 191 -3.67 -1.55 1.05
C THR A 191 -4.55 -0.70 1.96
N GLN A 192 -5.86 -0.98 2.02
CA GLN A 192 -6.78 -0.24 2.88
C GLN A 192 -6.45 -0.42 4.37
N GLN A 193 -6.05 -1.62 4.79
CA GLN A 193 -5.67 -1.89 6.17
C GLN A 193 -4.41 -1.13 6.57
N ALA A 194 -3.36 -1.13 5.72
CA ALA A 194 -2.14 -0.39 5.97
C ALA A 194 -2.36 1.14 5.99
N GLN A 195 -3.19 1.66 5.08
CA GLN A 195 -3.54 3.09 5.06
C GLN A 195 -4.29 3.51 6.33
N LEU A 196 -5.21 2.67 6.81
CA LEU A 196 -5.97 2.97 8.01
C LEU A 196 -5.10 2.89 9.27
N GLU A 197 -4.22 1.91 9.37
CA GLU A 197 -3.25 1.80 10.47
C GLU A 197 -2.34 3.03 10.52
N ALA A 198 -1.80 3.47 9.37
CA ALA A 198 -1.00 4.69 9.29
C ALA A 198 -1.79 5.95 9.70
N ALA A 199 -3.05 6.07 9.28
CA ALA A 199 -3.91 7.17 9.66
C ALA A 199 -4.21 7.20 11.17
N GLN A 200 -4.44 6.03 11.79
CA GLN A 200 -4.65 5.92 13.24
C GLN A 200 -3.40 6.32 14.02
N LEU A 201 -2.20 5.88 13.59
CA LEU A 201 -0.94 6.25 14.22
C LEU A 201 -0.67 7.76 14.16
N ASN A 202 -0.88 8.37 12.98
CA ASN A 202 -0.73 9.82 12.82
C ASN A 202 -1.71 10.59 13.71
N LEU A 203 -2.98 10.18 13.71
CA LEU A 203 -4.00 10.83 14.53
C LEU A 203 -3.69 10.73 16.03
N GLN A 204 -3.20 9.57 16.47
CA GLN A 204 -2.78 9.37 17.86
C GLN A 204 -1.61 10.29 18.23
N ALA A 205 -0.63 10.46 17.35
CA ALA A 205 0.51 11.37 17.55
C ALA A 205 0.09 12.84 17.60
N GLU A 206 -0.83 13.27 16.73
CA GLU A 206 -1.38 14.63 16.74
C GLU A 206 -2.16 14.93 18.01
N LEU A 207 -2.92 13.95 18.51
CA LEU A 207 -3.71 14.09 19.73
C LEU A 207 -2.81 14.24 20.96
N THR A 208 -1.76 13.43 21.08
CA THR A 208 -0.75 13.58 22.14
C THR A 208 -0.07 14.95 22.08
N THR A 209 0.35 15.38 20.89
CA THR A 209 1.01 16.70 20.71
C THR A 209 0.09 17.85 21.13
N ALA A 210 -1.20 17.80 20.76
CA ALA A 210 -2.17 18.83 21.13
C ALA A 210 -2.43 18.85 22.66
N GLN A 211 -2.47 17.68 23.30
CA GLN A 211 -2.60 17.56 24.76
C GLN A 211 -1.40 18.16 25.50
N ASP A 212 -0.18 17.88 25.04
CA ASP A 212 1.05 18.41 25.64
C ASP A 212 1.17 19.94 25.49
N GLN A 213 0.81 20.46 24.31
CA GLN A 213 0.77 21.90 24.06
C GLN A 213 -0.25 22.59 24.97
N LYS A 214 -1.45 22.01 25.14
CA LYS A 214 -2.46 22.52 26.08
C LYS A 214 -1.92 22.54 27.51
N ALA A 215 -1.31 21.46 27.98
CA ALA A 215 -0.75 21.38 29.32
C ALA A 215 0.32 22.46 29.57
N THR A 216 1.17 22.70 28.56
CA THR A 216 2.19 23.76 28.61
C THR A 216 1.57 25.15 28.71
N LEU A 217 0.55 25.45 27.91
CA LEU A 217 -0.16 26.73 27.94
C LEU A 217 -0.86 26.98 29.28
N VAL A 218 -1.46 25.95 29.88
CA VAL A 218 -2.08 26.04 31.22
C VAL A 218 -1.03 26.37 32.29
N ALA A 219 0.15 25.74 32.23
CA ALA A 219 1.24 26.04 33.16
C ALA A 219 1.79 27.47 32.98
N GLN A 220 1.96 27.93 31.73
CA GLN A 220 2.38 29.30 31.43
C GLN A 220 1.35 30.33 31.89
N LYS A 221 0.05 30.04 31.69
CA LYS A 221 -1.05 30.88 32.19
C LYS A 221 -0.97 31.02 33.71
N ALA A 222 -0.85 29.91 34.44
CA ALA A 222 -0.76 29.95 35.91
C ALA A 222 0.46 30.73 36.40
N ALA A 223 1.62 30.58 35.75
CA ALA A 223 2.83 31.33 36.08
C ALA A 223 2.67 32.84 35.80
N ALA A 224 2.03 33.20 34.68
CA ALA A 224 1.78 34.59 34.32
C ALA A 224 0.78 35.26 35.29
N GLU A 225 -0.28 34.56 35.70
CA GLU A 225 -1.25 35.05 36.69
C GLU A 225 -0.61 35.23 38.08
N GLU A 226 0.28 34.33 38.50
CA GLU A 226 1.04 34.45 39.74
C GLU A 226 1.96 35.69 39.70
N ALA A 227 2.72 35.87 38.62
CA ALA A 227 3.58 37.02 38.44
C ALA A 227 2.80 38.35 38.46
N ALA A 228 1.61 38.38 37.81
CA ALA A 228 0.73 39.54 37.84
C ALA A 228 0.22 39.84 39.27
N ARG A 229 -0.12 38.81 40.05
CA ARG A 229 -0.54 38.98 41.45
C ARG A 229 0.58 39.54 42.32
N GLN A 230 1.81 39.04 42.16
CA GLN A 230 2.98 39.54 42.88
C GLN A 230 3.30 40.99 42.51
N ALA A 231 3.20 41.36 41.23
CA ALA A 231 3.39 42.73 40.78
C ALA A 231 2.34 43.67 41.38
N ALA A 232 1.06 43.27 41.38
CA ALA A 232 -0.03 44.06 41.99
C ALA A 232 0.17 44.23 43.51
N ALA A 233 0.60 43.18 44.21
CA ALA A 233 0.91 43.25 45.64
C ALA A 233 2.10 44.19 45.91
N ALA A 234 3.15 44.12 45.09
CA ALA A 234 4.31 45.01 45.20
C ALA A 234 3.94 46.48 44.94
N GLN A 235 3.08 46.74 43.94
CA GLN A 235 2.58 48.08 43.66
C GLN A 235 1.72 48.62 44.82
N ALA A 236 0.79 47.82 45.35
CA ALA A 236 -0.02 48.20 46.50
C ALA A 236 0.85 48.48 47.75
N ALA A 237 1.91 47.69 47.97
CA ALA A 237 2.87 47.91 49.05
C ALA A 237 3.67 49.21 48.84
N ALA A 238 4.09 49.51 47.61
CA ALA A 238 4.78 50.76 47.27
C ALA A 238 3.88 51.99 47.46
N GLU A 239 2.62 51.92 47.02
CA GLU A 239 1.62 52.97 47.21
C GLU A 239 1.30 53.18 48.70
N ALA A 240 1.15 52.10 49.48
CA ALA A 240 0.96 52.18 50.92
C ALA A 240 2.16 52.82 51.63
N LYS A 241 3.39 52.50 51.21
CA LYS A 241 4.62 53.11 51.73
C LYS A 241 4.68 54.60 51.40
N ALA A 242 4.39 54.99 50.15
CA ALA A 242 4.34 56.39 49.73
C ALA A 242 3.26 57.20 50.49
N ALA A 243 2.08 56.60 50.72
CA ALA A 243 1.02 57.22 51.50
C ALA A 243 1.42 57.41 52.98
N ALA A 244 2.12 56.43 53.58
CA ALA A 244 2.63 56.53 54.94
C ALA A 244 3.72 57.63 55.06
N GLU A 245 4.65 57.71 54.10
CA GLU A 245 5.67 58.76 54.05
C GLU A 245 5.05 60.15 53.87
N ALA A 246 4.05 60.31 53.00
CA ALA A 246 3.33 61.57 52.82
C ALA A 246 2.61 62.02 54.09
N LYS A 247 1.97 61.09 54.83
CA LYS A 247 1.31 61.38 56.11
C LYS A 247 2.33 61.81 57.18
N ALA A 248 3.48 61.14 57.25
CA ALA A 248 4.55 61.48 58.19
C ALA A 248 5.14 62.88 57.92
N LEU A 249 5.34 63.25 56.65
CA LEU A 249 5.76 64.60 56.27
C LEU A 249 4.71 65.67 56.63
N GLN A 250 3.42 65.35 56.48
CA GLN A 250 2.32 66.24 56.87
C GLN A 250 2.28 66.47 58.40
N GLU A 251 2.50 65.42 59.19
CA GLU A 251 2.60 65.49 60.65
C GLU A 251 3.83 66.31 61.10
N GLN A 252 4.99 66.14 60.45
CA GLN A 252 6.19 66.94 60.72
C GLN A 252 5.99 68.42 60.37
N ALA A 253 5.34 68.73 59.25
CA ALA A 253 5.03 70.11 58.86
C ALA A 253 4.05 70.78 59.85
N ALA A 254 3.04 70.05 60.33
CA ALA A 254 2.11 70.54 61.36
C ALA A 254 2.83 70.83 62.69
N GLN A 255 3.78 69.99 63.10
CA GLN A 255 4.61 70.21 64.29
C GLN A 255 5.55 71.42 64.13
N ALA A 256 6.19 71.58 62.97
CA ALA A 256 7.04 72.74 62.69
C ALA A 256 6.23 74.06 62.68
N GLN A 257 4.99 74.03 62.19
CA GLN A 257 4.10 75.19 62.18
C GLN A 257 3.56 75.52 63.59
N ALA A 258 3.33 74.51 64.43
CA ALA A 258 3.02 74.69 65.85
C ALA A 258 4.23 75.25 66.65
N ALA A 259 5.46 74.86 66.30
CA ALA A 259 6.68 75.40 66.88
C ALA A 259 6.96 76.85 66.41
N ALA A 260 6.69 77.18 65.14
CA ALA A 260 6.80 78.54 64.62
C ALA A 260 5.80 79.51 65.28
N ASN A 261 4.57 79.05 65.57
CA ASN A 261 3.58 79.83 66.31
C ASN A 261 3.93 80.06 67.80
N ASN A 262 4.78 79.21 68.39
CA ASN A 262 5.33 79.43 69.73
C ASN A 262 6.51 80.42 69.74
N ASN A 263 7.21 80.60 68.61
CA ASN A 263 8.37 81.48 68.52
C ASN A 263 8.03 82.96 68.23
N THR A 264 6.76 83.28 67.95
CA THR A 264 6.29 84.69 67.86
C THR A 264 5.92 85.30 69.22
N GLN A 265 6.13 84.55 70.33
CA GLN A 265 5.83 85.02 71.69
C GLN A 265 7.07 85.14 72.59
N ALA A 266 8.27 84.93 72.07
CA ALA A 266 9.51 84.99 72.86
C ALA A 266 10.73 85.38 72.03
N THR A 267 10.79 86.60 71.49
CA THR A 267 12.03 87.39 71.34
C THR A 267 11.69 88.77 70.78
N ASP A 268 11.34 89.69 71.67
CA ASP A 268 11.63 91.12 71.50
C ASP A 268 12.12 91.64 72.86
N ALA A 269 13.32 91.19 73.23
CA ALA A 269 14.14 91.79 74.27
C ALA A 269 15.61 91.40 74.06
N SER A 270 16.37 92.40 73.59
CA SER A 270 17.80 92.64 73.79
C SER A 270 18.84 91.68 73.17
N ASP A 271 19.35 92.09 72.01
CA ASP A 271 20.74 92.50 71.79
C ASP A 271 21.74 92.23 72.94
N GLN A 272 22.84 91.50 72.68
CA GLN A 272 24.17 92.08 72.40
C GLN A 272 25.30 91.03 72.41
N GLN A 273 26.13 91.12 71.35
CA GLN A 273 27.61 91.09 71.39
C GLN A 273 28.39 89.82 71.01
N ALA A 274 28.94 89.90 69.78
CA ALA A 274 30.32 89.60 69.36
C ALA A 274 30.78 88.13 69.30
N ALA A 275 31.74 87.72 68.48
CA ALA A 275 32.37 88.21 67.25
C ALA A 275 33.40 87.13 66.84
N ALA A 276 33.81 87.17 65.56
CA ALA A 276 35.14 86.86 65.03
C ALA A 276 35.45 85.46 64.43
N ALA A 277 36.14 85.59 63.27
CA ALA A 277 37.04 84.68 62.55
C ALA A 277 36.41 83.48 61.82
N ALA A 278 36.31 83.39 60.48
CA ALA A 278 37.24 83.61 59.35
C ALA A 278 38.23 82.46 59.06
N ALA A 279 38.25 82.09 57.77
CA ALA A 279 39.25 81.30 57.01
C ALA A 279 39.25 79.77 57.24
N ASP A 280 39.65 78.90 56.31
CA ASP A 280 39.82 78.81 54.84
C ASP A 280 40.44 77.40 54.62
N ASN A 281 40.33 76.87 53.39
CA ASN A 281 41.25 75.95 52.74
C ASN A 281 41.31 74.42 53.08
N THR A 282 40.76 73.61 52.17
CA THR A 282 41.47 72.79 51.14
C THR A 282 42.36 71.58 51.49
N GLN A 283 42.14 70.51 50.69
CA GLN A 283 43.07 69.42 50.26
C GLN A 283 43.50 68.37 51.30
N ALA A 284 43.90 67.13 50.98
CA ALA A 284 44.03 66.31 49.76
C ALA A 284 44.17 64.84 50.25
N ALA A 285 43.59 63.88 49.53
CA ALA A 285 44.27 62.81 48.75
C ALA A 285 45.06 61.70 49.50
N GLN A 286 44.94 60.50 48.91
CA GLN A 286 45.87 59.34 48.84
C GLN A 286 45.51 58.09 49.66
N THR A 287 45.69 56.85 49.20
CA THR A 287 45.88 56.15 47.89
C THR A 287 45.95 54.64 48.22
N GLY A 288 45.70 53.76 47.23
CA GLY A 288 46.04 52.32 47.22
C GLY A 288 44.79 51.48 46.97
N ASP A 289 44.48 51.04 45.74
CA ASP A 289 45.16 49.96 44.97
C ASP A 289 45.12 48.62 45.75
N SER A 290 44.56 47.50 45.25
CA SER A 290 44.70 46.95 43.90
C SER A 290 43.48 46.14 43.39
N THR A 291 43.35 46.21 42.07
CA THR A 291 42.81 45.32 41.01
C THR A 291 43.04 43.81 41.31
N GLU A 292 42.18 42.84 40.96
CA GLU A 292 41.84 42.28 39.62
C GLU A 292 40.56 41.39 39.75
N GLN A 293 39.54 41.53 38.90
CA GLN A 293 39.32 40.85 37.60
C GLN A 293 39.08 39.32 37.77
N SER A 294 37.94 38.71 37.39
CA SER A 294 37.39 38.63 36.04
C SER A 294 35.93 38.13 36.00
N ALA A 295 35.11 38.76 35.15
CA ALA A 295 33.88 38.25 34.53
C ALA A 295 34.22 37.17 33.48
N ALA A 296 33.35 36.48 32.73
CA ALA A 296 31.96 36.60 32.29
C ALA A 296 31.51 35.20 31.82
N GLN A 297 30.26 34.78 32.02
CA GLN A 297 29.11 34.83 31.09
C GLN A 297 29.34 34.43 29.62
N ALA A 298 28.45 33.51 29.21
CA ALA A 298 28.30 32.80 27.94
C ALA A 298 27.60 33.60 26.83
N VAL A 299 27.76 33.18 25.57
CA VAL A 299 26.67 33.03 24.56
C VAL A 299 27.12 32.31 23.27
N ASN A 300 26.32 31.30 22.88
CA ASN A 300 25.69 30.98 21.57
C ASN A 300 26.44 30.84 20.20
N ASN A 301 26.24 29.63 19.64
CA ASN A 301 25.60 29.24 18.35
C ASN A 301 26.40 28.79 17.09
N SER A 302 25.81 27.76 16.47
CA SER A 302 25.74 27.35 15.05
C SER A 302 26.83 26.50 14.35
N ASP A 303 26.45 25.24 14.09
CA ASP A 303 26.50 24.42 12.85
C ASP A 303 27.65 24.54 11.82
N GLN A 304 28.27 23.39 11.50
CA GLN A 304 28.26 22.78 10.16
C GLN A 304 29.02 21.42 10.09
N GLU A 305 28.43 20.52 9.30
CA GLU A 305 28.87 19.26 8.68
C GLU A 305 30.37 18.88 8.62
N SER A 306 30.64 17.57 8.79
CA SER A 306 31.56 16.87 7.90
C SER A 306 31.34 15.35 7.83
N THR A 307 31.55 14.87 6.62
CA THR A 307 31.52 13.53 6.02
C THR A 307 32.53 12.53 6.59
N THR A 308 32.28 11.23 6.44
CA THR A 308 33.36 10.25 6.22
C THR A 308 32.89 9.05 5.38
N ALA A 309 33.59 8.83 4.27
CA ALA A 309 33.60 7.61 3.46
C ALA A 309 34.90 6.84 3.72
N THR A 310 34.91 5.52 3.52
CA THR A 310 36.03 4.56 3.25
C THR A 310 35.43 3.15 3.47
N GLU A 311 35.54 2.10 2.65
CA GLU A 311 36.55 1.63 1.68
C GLU A 311 35.94 0.57 0.73
N ALA A 312 36.62 0.26 -0.38
CA ALA A 312 36.20 -0.69 -1.42
C ALA A 312 37.15 -1.90 -1.55
N GLN A 313 36.60 -3.02 -2.09
CA GLN A 313 37.20 -4.11 -2.92
C GLN A 313 37.11 -5.55 -2.33
N PRO A 314 37.00 -6.66 -3.12
CA PRO A 314 36.54 -6.88 -4.51
C PRO A 314 35.31 -7.82 -4.64
N SER A 315 34.56 -7.65 -5.73
CA SER A 315 33.43 -8.49 -6.15
C SER A 315 33.85 -9.78 -6.88
N ALA A 316 33.38 -10.93 -6.40
CA ALA A 316 33.07 -12.09 -7.22
C ALA A 316 31.99 -12.94 -6.52
N SER A 317 31.00 -13.42 -7.29
CA SER A 317 29.94 -14.36 -6.88
C SER A 317 28.71 -13.77 -6.17
N SER A 318 27.94 -12.90 -6.84
CA SER A 318 26.51 -12.68 -6.47
C SER A 318 25.60 -12.24 -7.63
N ALA A 319 26.13 -12.08 -8.85
CA ALA A 319 25.38 -11.47 -9.95
C ALA A 319 24.35 -12.40 -10.64
N SER A 320 24.27 -13.68 -10.30
CA SER A 320 23.34 -14.62 -10.95
C SER A 320 21.96 -14.72 -10.30
N THR A 321 21.79 -14.23 -9.06
CA THR A 321 20.52 -14.38 -8.32
C THR A 321 19.60 -13.16 -8.39
N ALA A 322 20.15 -11.97 -8.67
CA ALA A 322 19.39 -10.72 -8.62
C ALA A 322 18.56 -10.43 -9.88
N ALA A 323 18.92 -10.98 -11.05
CA ALA A 323 18.19 -10.73 -12.31
C ALA A 323 16.90 -11.57 -12.46
N VAL A 324 16.78 -12.67 -11.71
CA VAL A 324 15.67 -13.64 -11.87
C VAL A 324 14.41 -13.22 -11.12
N ALA A 325 14.54 -12.41 -10.06
CA ALA A 325 13.45 -12.11 -9.13
C ALA A 325 12.39 -11.12 -9.65
N ALA A 326 12.67 -10.36 -10.71
CA ALA A 326 11.77 -9.29 -11.17
C ALA A 326 10.59 -9.80 -12.03
N ASN A 327 10.60 -11.04 -12.50
CA ASN A 327 9.61 -11.53 -13.48
C ASN A 327 8.93 -12.87 -13.11
N THR A 328 9.19 -13.38 -11.90
CA THR A 328 8.64 -14.64 -11.35
C THR A 328 7.42 -14.40 -10.44
N SER A 329 6.59 -13.41 -10.77
CA SER A 329 5.29 -13.26 -10.10
C SER A 329 4.48 -14.56 -10.23
N SER A 330 3.78 -14.95 -9.15
CA SER A 330 2.88 -16.11 -9.12
C SER A 330 1.66 -15.95 -10.02
N ALA A 331 1.35 -14.73 -10.47
CA ALA A 331 0.29 -14.47 -11.43
C ALA A 331 0.64 -15.03 -12.81
N ASN A 332 -0.27 -15.80 -13.41
CA ASN A 332 -0.13 -16.37 -14.74
C ASN A 332 -0.65 -15.40 -15.80
N THR A 333 0.24 -14.85 -16.63
CA THR A 333 -0.09 -13.82 -17.64
C THR A 333 -0.50 -14.38 -19.00
N TYR A 334 -0.44 -15.70 -19.18
CA TYR A 334 -0.73 -16.33 -20.45
C TYR A 334 -2.25 -16.61 -20.59
N PRO A 335 -2.82 -16.58 -21.81
CA PRO A 335 -4.23 -16.85 -22.00
C PRO A 335 -4.59 -18.28 -21.57
N ALA A 336 -5.63 -18.41 -20.76
CA ALA A 336 -6.04 -19.69 -20.19
C ALA A 336 -6.34 -20.73 -21.29
N GLY A 337 -5.89 -21.96 -21.08
CA GLY A 337 -6.03 -23.05 -22.05
C GLY A 337 -4.97 -23.08 -23.17
N GLN A 338 -4.01 -22.14 -23.19
CA GLN A 338 -2.85 -22.21 -24.09
C GLN A 338 -1.73 -23.07 -23.51
N CYS A 339 -0.84 -23.60 -24.37
CA CYS A 339 0.32 -24.39 -23.94
C CYS A 339 1.21 -23.60 -22.96
N THR A 340 1.37 -22.31 -23.21
CA THR A 340 2.09 -21.36 -22.36
C THR A 340 1.46 -21.19 -20.99
N TRP A 341 0.13 -21.05 -20.92
CA TRP A 341 -0.60 -21.00 -19.66
C TRP A 341 -0.46 -22.31 -18.88
N GLY A 342 -0.60 -23.46 -19.55
CA GLY A 342 -0.47 -24.77 -18.92
C GLY A 342 0.89 -24.98 -18.28
N VAL A 343 1.98 -24.62 -18.97
CA VAL A 343 3.33 -24.74 -18.42
C VAL A 343 3.56 -23.75 -17.27
N LYS A 344 3.13 -22.48 -17.37
CA LYS A 344 3.28 -21.51 -16.28
C LYS A 344 2.50 -21.93 -15.01
N SER A 345 1.34 -22.58 -15.16
CA SER A 345 0.57 -23.14 -14.04
C SER A 345 1.31 -24.30 -13.35
N LEU A 346 2.02 -25.14 -14.10
CA LEU A 346 2.78 -26.27 -13.56
C LEU A 346 4.17 -25.88 -13.03
N ALA A 347 4.77 -24.85 -13.63
CA ALA A 347 6.10 -24.35 -13.33
C ALA A 347 6.02 -22.86 -13.01
N PRO A 348 5.61 -22.47 -11.79
CA PRO A 348 5.42 -21.05 -11.42
C PRO A 348 6.70 -20.20 -11.55
N TRP A 349 7.87 -20.83 -11.54
CA TRP A 349 9.18 -20.20 -11.76
C TRP A 349 9.38 -19.69 -13.19
N VAL A 350 8.62 -20.18 -14.17
CA VAL A 350 8.64 -19.68 -15.54
C VAL A 350 8.27 -18.20 -15.55
N GLY A 351 8.99 -17.38 -16.32
CA GLY A 351 8.72 -15.95 -16.37
C GLY A 351 7.41 -15.60 -17.07
N ASN A 352 6.88 -14.42 -16.75
CA ASN A 352 5.76 -13.84 -17.49
C ASN A 352 6.22 -13.21 -18.81
N TYR A 353 5.27 -13.08 -19.75
CA TYR A 353 5.46 -12.37 -21.04
C TYR A 353 6.56 -12.94 -21.97
N TRP A 354 6.83 -14.25 -21.93
CA TRP A 354 7.81 -14.89 -22.83
C TRP A 354 7.30 -15.11 -24.27
N GLY A 355 6.08 -14.69 -24.56
CA GLY A 355 5.47 -14.78 -25.88
C GLY A 355 4.95 -16.18 -26.20
N ASN A 356 5.01 -16.54 -27.48
CA ASN A 356 4.56 -17.82 -28.01
C ASN A 356 5.49 -18.96 -27.57
N GLY A 357 4.99 -20.20 -27.52
CA GLY A 357 5.75 -21.35 -27.05
C GLY A 357 7.12 -21.49 -27.71
N GLY A 358 7.20 -21.35 -29.03
CA GLY A 358 8.46 -21.46 -29.78
C GLY A 358 9.52 -20.40 -29.42
N GLN A 359 9.14 -19.30 -28.76
CA GLN A 359 10.03 -18.21 -28.35
C GLN A 359 10.60 -18.40 -26.94
N TRP A 360 10.04 -19.30 -26.14
CA TRP A 360 10.33 -19.40 -24.71
C TRP A 360 11.79 -19.69 -24.40
N ALA A 361 12.46 -20.53 -25.19
CA ALA A 361 13.88 -20.83 -24.98
C ALA A 361 14.75 -19.56 -25.10
N ALA A 362 14.48 -18.70 -26.09
CA ALA A 362 15.21 -17.45 -26.27
C ALA A 362 14.89 -16.43 -25.16
N SER A 363 13.61 -16.29 -24.82
CA SER A 363 13.15 -15.40 -23.73
C SER A 363 13.72 -15.81 -22.37
N ALA A 364 13.76 -17.11 -22.08
CA ALA A 364 14.30 -17.66 -20.85
C ALA A 364 15.82 -17.45 -20.77
N ALA A 365 16.56 -17.69 -21.86
CA ALA A 365 17.99 -17.42 -21.92
C ALA A 365 18.30 -15.93 -21.69
N ALA A 366 17.52 -15.02 -22.29
CA ALA A 366 17.63 -13.58 -22.07
C ALA A 366 17.32 -13.18 -20.61
N ALA A 367 16.42 -13.91 -19.96
CA ALA A 367 16.10 -13.76 -18.54
C ALA A 367 17.09 -14.47 -17.59
N GLY A 368 18.18 -15.05 -18.11
CA GLY A 368 19.23 -15.68 -17.32
C GLY A 368 18.98 -17.12 -16.90
N TYR A 369 17.95 -17.79 -17.43
CA TYR A 369 17.73 -19.21 -17.21
C TYR A 369 18.70 -20.05 -18.05
N ARG A 370 19.11 -21.19 -17.50
CA ARG A 370 19.88 -22.18 -18.27
C ARG A 370 18.96 -22.83 -19.31
N VAL A 371 19.43 -22.85 -20.56
CA VAL A 371 18.77 -23.54 -21.67
C VAL A 371 19.73 -24.56 -22.27
N GLY A 372 19.24 -25.75 -22.61
CA GLY A 372 20.05 -26.82 -23.16
C GLY A 372 19.24 -27.84 -23.96
N SER A 373 19.89 -28.94 -24.33
CA SER A 373 19.31 -29.98 -25.20
C SER A 373 19.05 -31.30 -24.48
N THR A 374 19.39 -31.40 -23.19
CA THR A 374 19.22 -32.64 -22.41
C THR A 374 17.90 -32.61 -21.64
N PRO A 375 16.99 -33.59 -21.82
CA PRO A 375 15.77 -33.65 -21.05
C PRO A 375 16.06 -33.86 -19.57
N SER A 376 15.34 -33.15 -18.70
CA SER A 376 15.32 -33.36 -17.26
C SER A 376 13.90 -33.25 -16.75
N ALA A 377 13.51 -34.09 -15.79
CA ALA A 377 12.26 -33.87 -15.07
C ALA A 377 12.30 -32.49 -14.39
N GLY A 378 11.19 -31.78 -14.43
CA GLY A 378 11.08 -30.40 -13.95
C GLY A 378 11.50 -29.32 -14.96
N ALA A 379 12.09 -29.69 -16.10
CA ALA A 379 12.41 -28.75 -17.17
C ALA A 379 11.18 -28.43 -18.02
N VAL A 380 11.23 -27.31 -18.74
CA VAL A 380 10.24 -26.97 -19.78
C VAL A 380 10.81 -27.33 -21.14
N ALA A 381 10.14 -28.24 -21.83
CA ALA A 381 10.40 -28.57 -23.23
C ALA A 381 9.81 -27.51 -24.16
N VAL A 382 10.60 -27.05 -25.13
CA VAL A 382 10.27 -25.97 -26.07
C VAL A 382 10.48 -26.47 -27.49
N TRP A 383 9.38 -26.56 -28.25
CA TRP A 383 9.39 -26.85 -29.68
C TRP A 383 9.22 -25.55 -30.46
N ASN A 384 10.22 -25.22 -31.27
CA ASN A 384 10.14 -24.11 -32.20
C ASN A 384 9.98 -24.66 -33.62
N ASP A 385 8.82 -24.41 -34.22
CA ASP A 385 8.44 -24.82 -35.57
C ASP A 385 8.57 -23.67 -36.60
N GLY A 386 9.15 -22.53 -36.21
CA GLY A 386 9.19 -21.31 -37.00
C GLY A 386 7.90 -20.48 -36.95
N GLY A 387 6.90 -20.90 -36.17
CA GLY A 387 5.63 -20.21 -35.94
C GLY A 387 5.33 -20.01 -34.45
N TYR A 388 4.13 -20.42 -34.02
CA TYR A 388 3.72 -20.33 -32.60
C TYR A 388 4.52 -21.29 -31.71
N GLY A 389 4.97 -22.42 -32.25
CA GLY A 389 5.63 -23.48 -31.50
C GLY A 389 4.78 -24.08 -30.38
N HIS A 390 5.43 -24.81 -29.48
CA HIS A 390 4.77 -25.48 -28.36
C HIS A 390 5.67 -25.57 -27.14
N VAL A 391 5.06 -25.62 -25.95
CA VAL A 391 5.77 -25.83 -24.70
C VAL A 391 5.07 -26.87 -23.83
N ALA A 392 5.86 -27.64 -23.09
CA ALA A 392 5.36 -28.66 -22.16
C ALA A 392 6.28 -28.80 -20.94
N TYR A 393 5.72 -29.19 -19.80
CA TYR A 393 6.46 -29.47 -18.58
C TYR A 393 6.89 -30.94 -18.55
N VAL A 394 8.19 -31.21 -18.40
CA VAL A 394 8.72 -32.59 -18.41
C VAL A 394 8.50 -33.25 -17.05
N THR A 395 7.75 -34.35 -17.04
CA THR A 395 7.47 -35.12 -15.82
C THR A 395 8.32 -36.39 -15.69
N GLY A 396 8.88 -36.89 -16.80
CA GLY A 396 9.70 -38.10 -16.79
C GLY A 396 10.66 -38.14 -17.97
N VAL A 397 11.82 -38.78 -17.74
CA VAL A 397 12.85 -39.00 -18.75
C VAL A 397 13.32 -40.45 -18.66
N GLN A 398 13.28 -41.16 -19.78
CA GLN A 398 13.69 -42.56 -19.86
C GLN A 398 14.33 -42.83 -21.22
N GLY A 399 15.64 -43.03 -21.23
CA GLY A 399 16.40 -43.18 -22.48
C GLY A 399 16.24 -41.95 -23.39
N GLY A 400 15.91 -42.18 -24.67
CA GLY A 400 15.62 -41.11 -25.63
C GLY A 400 14.17 -40.62 -25.64
N GLN A 401 13.36 -41.02 -24.65
CA GLN A 401 11.96 -40.63 -24.54
C GLN A 401 11.72 -39.74 -23.32
N ILE A 402 10.70 -38.90 -23.44
CA ILE A 402 10.19 -38.08 -22.35
C ILE A 402 8.71 -38.36 -22.13
N GLN A 403 8.25 -38.01 -20.94
CA GLN A 403 6.85 -37.84 -20.61
C GLN A 403 6.64 -36.39 -20.16
N VAL A 404 5.51 -35.80 -20.57
CA VAL A 404 5.21 -34.40 -20.29
C VAL A 404 3.79 -34.22 -19.77
N GLN A 405 3.58 -33.13 -19.04
CA GLN A 405 2.29 -32.49 -18.87
C GLN A 405 2.26 -31.21 -19.69
N GLU A 406 1.18 -30.98 -20.42
CA GLU A 406 1.04 -29.87 -21.36
C GLU A 406 -0.42 -29.43 -21.47
N ALA A 407 -0.64 -28.29 -22.11
CA ALA A 407 -1.97 -27.80 -22.49
C ALA A 407 -1.99 -27.42 -23.97
N ASN A 408 -3.18 -27.29 -24.53
CA ASN A 408 -3.45 -27.05 -25.95
C ASN A 408 -2.76 -28.04 -26.90
N TYR A 409 -2.69 -29.32 -26.54
CA TYR A 409 -2.17 -30.36 -27.44
C TYR A 409 -3.30 -30.96 -28.29
N ALA A 410 -3.16 -30.90 -29.62
CA ALA A 410 -4.17 -31.38 -30.57
C ALA A 410 -5.59 -30.82 -30.30
N GLY A 411 -5.67 -29.55 -29.87
CA GLY A 411 -6.93 -28.88 -29.51
C GLY A 411 -7.46 -29.21 -28.11
N ASN A 412 -6.72 -29.95 -27.28
CA ASN A 412 -7.07 -30.16 -25.88
C ASN A 412 -6.41 -29.10 -24.99
N GLN A 413 -7.20 -28.14 -24.53
CA GLN A 413 -6.76 -26.97 -23.76
C GLN A 413 -6.60 -27.21 -22.25
N SER A 414 -7.03 -28.37 -21.73
CA SER A 414 -6.77 -28.73 -20.33
C SER A 414 -5.27 -28.98 -20.09
N ILE A 415 -4.84 -29.06 -18.83
CA ILE A 415 -3.50 -29.52 -18.48
C ILE A 415 -3.56 -31.04 -18.31
N GLY A 416 -2.70 -31.77 -19.02
CA GLY A 416 -2.67 -33.21 -18.93
C GLY A 416 -1.49 -33.85 -19.62
N ASN A 417 -1.36 -35.17 -19.43
CA ASN A 417 -0.43 -35.99 -20.18
C ASN A 417 -1.18 -36.63 -21.36
N TYR A 418 -0.93 -36.12 -22.56
CA TYR A 418 -1.65 -36.55 -23.77
C TYR A 418 -0.86 -37.51 -24.65
N ARG A 419 0.46 -37.61 -24.45
CA ARG A 419 1.38 -38.33 -25.35
C ARG A 419 1.95 -39.59 -24.73
N GLY A 420 1.88 -39.77 -23.41
CA GLY A 420 2.58 -40.86 -22.72
C GLY A 420 4.10 -40.72 -22.88
N TRP A 421 4.80 -41.84 -23.04
CA TRP A 421 6.22 -41.86 -23.41
C TRP A 421 6.37 -41.63 -24.90
N PHE A 422 7.09 -40.58 -25.29
CA PHE A 422 7.32 -40.24 -26.70
C PHE A 422 8.73 -39.72 -26.93
N ASN A 423 9.21 -39.82 -28.18
CA ASN A 423 10.45 -39.17 -28.59
C ASN A 423 10.14 -37.71 -28.95
N PRO A 424 10.77 -36.72 -28.30
CA PRO A 424 10.43 -35.32 -28.51
C PRO A 424 10.99 -34.72 -29.81
N GLY A 425 11.89 -35.42 -30.52
CA GLY A 425 12.58 -34.88 -31.69
C GLY A 425 13.50 -33.71 -31.32
N SER A 426 13.65 -32.74 -32.22
CA SER A 426 14.44 -31.52 -31.98
C SER A 426 13.68 -30.57 -31.05
N VAL A 427 14.16 -30.45 -29.82
CA VAL A 427 13.54 -29.65 -28.76
C VAL A 427 14.63 -28.98 -27.91
N SER A 428 14.33 -27.80 -27.37
CA SER A 428 15.18 -27.15 -26.34
C SER A 428 14.54 -27.31 -24.96
N TYR A 429 15.35 -27.33 -23.91
CA TYR A 429 14.88 -27.43 -22.53
C TYR A 429 15.31 -26.21 -21.73
N ILE A 430 14.37 -25.59 -21.02
CA ILE A 430 14.63 -24.55 -20.03
C ILE A 430 14.66 -25.23 -18.66
N TYR A 431 15.74 -25.03 -17.91
CA TYR A 431 15.91 -25.64 -16.61
C TYR A 431 15.50 -24.67 -15.49
N PRO A 432 14.86 -25.16 -14.41
CA PRO A 432 14.77 -24.38 -13.17
C PRO A 432 16.18 -24.10 -12.66
N ASN A 433 16.39 -22.89 -12.13
CA ASN A 433 17.68 -22.47 -11.55
C ASN A 433 17.90 -23.02 -10.15
#